data_AF-K2DDD7-F1
#
_entry.id   AF-K2DDD7-F1
#
_cell.length_a   1.000
_cell.length_b   1.000
_cell.length_c   1.000
_cell.angle_alpha   90.00
_cell.angle_beta   90.00
_cell.angle_gamma   90.00
#
_symmetry.space_group_name_H-M   'P 1'
#
loop_
_entity.id
_entity.type
_entity.pdbx_description
1 polymer ?
#
loop_
_entity_poly.entity_id
_entity_poly.type
_entity_poly.pdbx_seq_one_letter_code
_entity_poly.pdbx_strand_id
1 'polypeptide(L)'
;QSALDNMTPRERDGVVIVPFEQFVVNPWPYLEKITSLVGTKINNTTLKEMKRQNVPRDMIADGINRPIYRQYGWKPSKKGTTERDELQERRDFVKAEATSDALKVLDRLCEEYEDKYMTGILH
;
A
#
# COMPACT_ATOMS: atom_id res chain seq x y z
N GLN A 1 9.68 -15.03 -10.90
CA GLN A 1 8.44 -15.67 -11.37
C GLN A 1 7.33 -15.35 -10.38
N SER A 2 6.27 -14.68 -10.81
CA SER A 2 5.09 -14.44 -9.96
C SER A 2 4.40 -15.77 -9.68
N ALA A 3 3.82 -15.94 -8.49
CA ALA A 3 3.01 -17.13 -8.16
C ALA A 3 1.87 -17.36 -9.18
N LEU A 4 1.44 -16.29 -9.87
CA LEU A 4 0.42 -16.30 -10.90
C LEU A 4 0.86 -16.95 -12.22
N ASP A 5 2.17 -16.95 -12.51
CA ASP A 5 2.68 -17.41 -13.80
C ASP A 5 2.53 -18.93 -13.95
N ASN A 6 2.47 -19.64 -12.83
CA ASN A 6 2.29 -21.10 -12.76
C ASN A 6 0.82 -21.53 -12.62
N MET A 7 -0.12 -20.58 -12.57
CA MET A 7 -1.55 -20.88 -12.41
C MET A 7 -2.22 -21.12 -13.76
N THR A 8 -3.10 -22.12 -13.80
CA THR A 8 -4.05 -22.34 -14.90
C THR A 8 -5.04 -21.17 -14.99
N PRO A 9 -5.69 -20.94 -16.15
CA PRO A 9 -6.70 -19.88 -16.29
C PRO A 9 -7.80 -19.95 -15.22
N ARG A 10 -8.29 -21.17 -14.93
CA ARG A 10 -9.33 -21.39 -13.91
C ARG A 10 -8.88 -21.05 -12.50
N GLU A 11 -7.61 -21.27 -12.16
CA GLU A 11 -7.06 -20.88 -10.86
C GLU A 11 -6.91 -19.36 -10.76
N ARG A 12 -6.60 -18.67 -11.86
CA ARG A 12 -6.49 -17.20 -11.89
C ARG A 12 -7.84 -16.51 -11.69
N ASP A 13 -8.92 -17.11 -12.18
CA ASP A 13 -10.28 -16.60 -11.96
C ASP A 13 -10.62 -16.49 -10.46
N GLY A 14 -9.95 -17.29 -9.62
CA GLY A 14 -10.07 -17.30 -8.17
C GLY A 14 -9.22 -16.28 -7.41
N VAL A 15 -8.47 -15.40 -8.10
CA VAL A 15 -7.45 -14.55 -7.49
C VAL A 15 -7.73 -13.07 -7.72
N VAL A 16 -7.69 -12.28 -6.64
CA VAL A 16 -7.70 -10.81 -6.70
C VAL A 16 -6.37 -10.29 -6.17
N ILE A 17 -5.65 -9.54 -7.01
CA ILE A 17 -4.44 -8.82 -6.61
C ILE A 17 -4.85 -7.44 -6.13
N VAL A 18 -4.43 -7.09 -4.92
CA VAL A 18 -4.73 -5.81 -4.28
C VAL A 18 -3.41 -5.11 -3.95
N PRO A 19 -2.97 -4.14 -4.78
CA PRO A 19 -1.87 -3.27 -4.42
C PRO A 19 -2.26 -2.47 -3.17
N PHE A 20 -1.42 -2.52 -2.14
CA PHE A 20 -1.73 -1.93 -0.84
C PHE A 20 -2.00 -0.44 -0.95
N GLU A 21 -1.14 0.28 -1.68
CA GLU A 21 -1.15 1.73 -1.84
C GLU A 21 -2.43 2.19 -2.54
N GLN A 22 -2.79 1.54 -3.64
CA GLN A 22 -4.03 1.82 -4.35
C GLN A 22 -5.26 1.49 -3.51
N PHE A 23 -5.22 0.41 -2.74
CA PHE A 23 -6.34 0.01 -1.89
C PHE A 23 -6.58 0.98 -0.75
N VAL A 24 -5.52 1.43 -0.06
CA VAL A 24 -5.71 2.33 1.07
C VAL A 24 -6.17 3.70 0.64
N VAL A 25 -5.79 4.19 -0.55
CA VAL A 25 -6.24 5.48 -1.08
C VAL A 25 -7.61 5.38 -1.76
N ASN A 26 -7.82 4.37 -2.62
CA ASN A 26 -9.07 4.14 -3.34
C ASN A 26 -9.53 2.66 -3.25
N PRO A 27 -10.18 2.27 -2.14
CA PRO A 27 -10.51 0.87 -1.85
C PRO A 27 -11.66 0.32 -2.71
N TRP A 28 -12.53 1.17 -3.25
CA TRP A 28 -13.83 0.74 -3.79
C TRP A 28 -13.74 -0.25 -4.96
N PRO A 29 -12.89 -0.03 -5.99
CA PRO A 29 -12.75 -0.97 -7.10
C PRO A 29 -12.28 -2.36 -6.64
N TYR A 30 -11.50 -2.42 -5.55
CA TYR A 30 -10.99 -3.66 -4.99
C TYR A 30 -12.03 -4.37 -4.13
N LEU A 31 -12.79 -3.64 -3.32
CA LEU A 31 -13.88 -4.20 -2.53
C LEU A 31 -14.96 -4.81 -3.43
N GLU A 32 -15.29 -4.15 -4.53
CA GLU A 32 -16.21 -4.70 -5.55
C GLU A 32 -15.69 -6.02 -6.11
N LYS A 33 -14.43 -6.08 -6.56
CA LYS A 33 -13.80 -7.33 -7.04
C LYS A 33 -13.83 -8.44 -5.98
N ILE A 34 -13.46 -8.13 -4.73
CA ILE A 34 -13.45 -9.09 -3.63
C ILE A 34 -14.86 -9.62 -3.38
N THR A 35 -15.85 -8.72 -3.25
CA THR A 35 -17.23 -9.11 -2.95
C THR A 35 -17.87 -9.92 -4.07
N SER A 36 -17.58 -9.57 -5.33
CA SER A 36 -18.02 -10.35 -6.50
C SER A 36 -17.38 -11.73 -6.51
N LEU A 37 -16.09 -11.85 -6.17
CA LEU A 37 -15.39 -13.12 -6.17
C LEU A 37 -15.94 -14.07 -5.08
N VAL A 38 -16.18 -13.56 -3.88
CA VAL A 38 -16.66 -14.38 -2.75
C VAL A 38 -18.18 -14.52 -2.68
N GLY A 39 -18.93 -13.88 -3.59
CA GLY A 39 -20.39 -13.94 -3.65
C GLY A 39 -21.08 -13.26 -2.46
N THR A 40 -20.54 -12.13 -1.98
CA THR A 40 -21.11 -11.35 -0.87
C THR A 40 -21.32 -9.88 -1.26
N LYS A 41 -21.68 -9.04 -0.28
CA LYS A 41 -21.79 -7.59 -0.45
C LYS A 41 -21.09 -6.84 0.68
N ILE A 42 -20.66 -5.61 0.40
CA ILE A 42 -20.20 -4.68 1.44
C ILE A 42 -21.34 -4.46 2.43
N ASN A 43 -21.05 -4.65 3.72
CA ASN A 43 -22.02 -4.48 4.80
C ASN A 43 -21.51 -3.51 5.87
N ASN A 44 -22.35 -3.25 6.87
CA ASN A 44 -22.00 -2.33 7.97
C ASN A 44 -20.78 -2.79 8.77
N THR A 45 -20.51 -4.09 8.86
CA THR A 45 -19.29 -4.61 9.49
C THR A 45 -18.07 -4.24 8.66
N THR A 46 -18.12 -4.44 7.34
CA THR A 46 -17.05 -4.02 6.42
C THR A 46 -16.77 -2.51 6.54
N LEU A 47 -17.81 -1.68 6.51
CA LEU A 47 -17.67 -0.22 6.60
C LEU A 47 -17.10 0.23 7.96
N LYS A 48 -17.51 -0.41 9.07
CA LYS A 48 -16.94 -0.16 10.39
C LYS A 48 -15.46 -0.50 10.45
N GLU A 49 -15.07 -1.63 9.86
CA GLU A 49 -13.66 -2.04 9.80
C GLU A 49 -12.83 -1.11 8.93
N MET A 50 -13.35 -0.67 7.77
CA MET A 50 -12.67 0.34 6.93
C MET A 50 -12.40 1.63 7.71
N LYS A 51 -13.41 2.14 8.42
CA LYS A 51 -13.24 3.32 9.30
C LYS A 51 -12.22 3.08 10.40
N ARG A 52 -12.24 1.90 11.04
CA ARG A 52 -11.30 1.52 12.09
C ARG A 52 -9.85 1.46 11.59
N GLN A 53 -9.66 1.09 10.33
CA GLN A 53 -8.35 0.98 9.67
C GLN A 53 -7.87 2.29 9.02
N ASN A 54 -8.69 3.35 9.10
CA ASN A 54 -8.51 4.60 8.38
C ASN A 54 -8.39 4.35 6.87
N VAL A 55 -9.44 3.79 6.24
CA VAL A 55 -9.49 3.54 4.79
C VAL A 55 -10.85 4.04 4.26
N PRO A 56 -10.90 4.85 3.19
CA PRO A 56 -9.77 5.39 2.43
C PRO A 56 -8.90 6.36 3.26
N ARG A 57 -7.62 6.46 2.88
CA ARG A 57 -6.64 7.40 3.42
C ARG A 57 -6.46 8.58 2.49
N ASP A 58 -6.10 9.71 3.07
CA ASP A 58 -5.63 10.88 2.31
C ASP A 58 -4.23 10.62 1.76
N MET A 59 -3.32 10.07 2.60
CA MET A 59 -1.98 9.65 2.20
C MET A 59 -1.71 8.18 2.58
N ILE A 60 -0.87 7.47 1.81
CA ILE A 60 -0.49 6.05 2.06
C ILE A 60 0.02 5.88 3.50
N ALA A 61 0.79 6.87 3.96
CA ALA A 61 1.39 6.96 5.28
C ALA A 61 0.39 7.03 6.45
N ASP A 62 -0.86 7.45 6.21
CA ASP A 62 -1.86 7.77 7.23
C ASP A 62 -2.54 6.53 7.81
N GLY A 63 -1.73 5.58 8.25
CA GLY A 63 -2.18 4.42 9.01
C GLY A 63 -2.67 4.77 10.41
N ILE A 64 -3.13 3.74 11.13
CA ILE A 64 -3.59 3.89 12.50
C ILE A 64 -2.46 4.39 13.39
N ASN A 65 -2.69 5.49 14.09
CA ASN A 65 -1.73 6.10 15.02
C ASN A 65 -1.57 5.30 16.33
N ARG A 66 -0.86 4.17 16.29
CA ARG A 66 -0.57 3.34 17.47
C ARG A 66 0.75 3.72 18.13
N PRO A 67 0.86 3.67 19.48
CA PRO A 67 2.10 3.95 20.20
C PRO A 67 3.30 3.14 19.71
N ILE A 68 3.10 1.84 19.43
CA ILE A 68 4.17 0.94 18.97
C ILE A 68 4.76 1.39 17.63
N TYR A 69 3.97 1.92 16.71
CA TYR A 69 4.48 2.39 15.42
C TYR A 69 5.33 3.65 15.58
N ARG A 70 4.90 4.56 16.46
CA ARG A 70 5.68 5.77 16.78
C ARG A 70 7.05 5.43 17.38
N GLN A 71 7.14 4.36 18.18
CA GLN A 71 8.42 3.87 18.73
C GLN A 71 9.39 3.41 17.63
N TYR A 72 8.87 2.88 16.53
CA TYR A 72 9.68 2.44 15.38
C TYR A 72 9.77 3.49 14.27
N GLY A 73 9.59 4.77 14.61
CA GLY A 73 9.84 5.88 13.68
C GLY A 73 8.67 6.24 12.77
N TRP A 74 7.49 5.63 12.92
CA TRP A 74 6.31 6.06 12.19
C TRP A 74 5.89 7.46 12.63
N LYS A 75 5.69 8.33 11.64
CA LYS A 75 5.12 9.68 11.80
C LYS A 75 3.92 9.82 10.85
N PRO A 76 2.88 10.57 11.25
CA PRO A 76 1.79 10.93 10.34
C PRO A 76 2.33 11.75 9.16
N SER A 77 1.61 11.73 8.03
CA SER A 77 1.98 12.57 6.89
C SER A 77 1.93 14.05 7.24
N LYS A 78 2.75 14.84 6.55
CA LYS A 78 2.73 16.30 6.68
C LYS A 78 1.60 16.87 5.82
N LYS A 79 0.95 17.93 6.30
CA LYS A 79 -0.06 18.62 5.49
C LYS A 79 0.62 19.35 4.33
N GLY A 80 0.07 19.16 3.13
CA GLY A 80 0.53 19.84 1.91
C GLY A 80 1.77 19.22 1.27
N THR A 81 2.18 18.01 1.69
CA THR A 81 3.19 17.21 0.99
C THR A 81 2.54 16.26 -0.01
N THR A 82 3.33 15.79 -0.97
CA THR A 82 2.91 14.74 -1.89
C THR A 82 3.37 13.36 -1.45
N GLU A 83 2.87 12.30 -2.09
CA GLU A 83 3.33 10.93 -1.80
C GLU A 83 4.83 10.77 -2.08
N ARG A 84 5.35 11.53 -3.05
CA ARG A 84 6.78 11.53 -3.37
C ARG A 84 7.62 12.14 -2.26
N ASP A 85 7.17 13.25 -1.69
CA ASP A 85 7.84 13.88 -0.54
C ASP A 85 7.87 12.94 0.68
N GLU A 86 6.75 12.25 0.95
CA GLU A 86 6.64 11.32 2.07
C GLU A 86 7.53 10.08 1.89
N LEU A 87 7.63 9.54 0.68
CA LEU A 87 8.53 8.42 0.38
C LEU A 87 10.00 8.86 0.46
N GLN A 88 10.32 10.07 0.02
CA GLN A 88 11.68 10.62 0.13
C GLN A 88 12.10 10.79 1.59
N GLU A 89 11.24 11.30 2.48
CA GLU A 89 11.54 11.42 3.91
C GLU A 89 11.85 10.05 4.55
N ARG A 90 11.11 9.01 4.18
CA ARG A 90 11.33 7.64 4.66
C ARG A 90 12.64 7.06 4.14
N ARG A 91 12.96 7.32 2.87
CA ARG A 91 14.23 6.93 2.28
C ARG A 91 15.41 7.64 2.96
N ASP A 92 15.28 8.93 3.24
CA ASP A 92 16.32 9.73 3.90
C ASP A 92 16.58 9.27 5.34
N PHE A 93 15.51 8.86 6.05
CA PHE A 93 15.64 8.22 7.36
C PHE A 93 16.49 6.93 7.29
N VAL A 94 16.26 6.07 6.29
CA VAL A 94 17.05 4.83 6.12
C VAL A 94 18.48 5.14 5.68
N LYS A 95 18.66 6.10 4.77
CA LYS A 95 19.97 6.53 4.24
C LYS A 95 20.93 7.00 5.34
N ALA A 96 20.43 7.53 6.44
CA ALA A 96 21.25 7.98 7.56
C ALA A 96 22.06 6.85 8.21
N GLU A 97 21.56 5.61 8.14
CA GLU A 97 22.14 4.44 8.83
C GLU A 97 22.58 3.32 7.86
N ALA A 98 22.03 3.29 6.65
CA ALA A 98 22.30 2.23 5.67
C ALA A 98 23.66 2.39 4.99
N THR A 99 24.28 1.25 4.67
CA THR A 99 25.45 1.24 3.77
C THR A 99 25.03 1.63 2.35
N SER A 100 25.99 2.13 1.57
CA SER A 100 25.75 2.50 0.17
C SER A 100 25.19 1.33 -0.67
N ASP A 101 25.68 0.12 -0.46
CA ASP A 101 25.22 -1.06 -1.21
C ASP A 101 23.82 -1.51 -0.78
N ALA A 102 23.49 -1.45 0.52
CA ALA A 102 22.14 -1.73 0.98
C ALA A 102 21.14 -0.69 0.45
N LEU A 103 21.53 0.58 0.41
CA LEU A 103 20.69 1.65 -0.12
C LEU A 103 20.41 1.47 -1.63
N LYS A 104 21.42 1.08 -2.44
CA LYS A 104 21.20 0.76 -3.87
C LYS A 104 20.20 -0.38 -4.06
N VAL A 105 20.23 -1.39 -3.20
CA VAL A 105 19.26 -2.49 -3.25
C VAL A 105 17.87 -1.98 -2.92
N LEU A 106 17.73 -1.14 -1.88
CA LEU A 106 16.45 -0.53 -1.52
C LEU A 106 15.89 0.30 -2.68
N ASP A 107 16.72 1.18 -3.27
CA ASP A 107 16.32 2.05 -4.38
C ASP A 107 15.76 1.25 -5.55
N ARG A 108 16.50 0.23 -5.98
CA ARG A 108 16.06 -0.65 -7.07
C ARG A 108 14.73 -1.35 -6.75
N LEU A 109 14.56 -1.84 -5.51
CA LEU A 109 13.31 -2.50 -5.11
C LEU A 109 12.13 -1.53 -5.07
N CYS A 110 12.36 -0.29 -4.62
CA CYS A 110 11.37 0.77 -4.63
C CYS A 110 10.96 1.14 -6.06
N GLU A 111 11.93 1.41 -6.94
CA GLU A 111 11.68 1.71 -8.36
C GLU A 111 10.86 0.61 -9.04
N GLU A 112 11.29 -0.66 -8.91
CA GLU A 112 10.58 -1.81 -9.50
C GLU A 112 9.13 -1.95 -8.98
N TYR A 113 8.90 -1.65 -7.69
CA TYR A 113 7.57 -1.74 -7.08
C TYR A 113 6.68 -0.57 -7.49
N GLU A 114 7.23 0.65 -7.44
CA GLU A 114 6.54 1.89 -7.77
C GLU A 114 6.06 1.89 -9.22
N ASP A 115 6.92 1.51 -10.16
CA ASP A 115 6.57 1.37 -11.58
C ASP A 115 5.40 0.40 -11.77
N LYS A 116 5.41 -0.71 -11.03
CA LYS A 116 4.41 -1.77 -11.17
C LYS A 116 3.06 -1.41 -10.54
N TYR A 117 3.06 -0.74 -9.39
CA TYR A 117 1.86 -0.64 -8.54
C TYR A 117 1.45 0.78 -8.15
N MET A 118 2.31 1.78 -8.34
CA MET A 118 2.05 3.15 -7.88
C MET A 118 1.88 4.17 -9.01
N THR A 119 1.86 3.71 -10.26
CA THR A 119 1.52 4.55 -11.42
C THR A 119 0.20 5.29 -11.18
N GLY A 120 0.23 6.63 -11.26
CA GLY A 120 -0.94 7.49 -11.07
C GLY A 120 -1.23 7.92 -9.63
N ILE A 121 -0.44 7.47 -8.63
CA ILE A 121 -0.50 7.95 -7.24
C ILE A 121 0.68 8.87 -6.92
N LEU A 122 1.81 8.69 -7.63
CA LEU A 122 3.01 9.47 -7.43
C LEU A 122 2.85 10.83 -8.13
N HIS A 123 2.54 11.85 -7.35
CA HIS A 123 2.52 13.26 -7.74
C HIS A 123 3.60 14.04 -7.01
#